data_AF-A0A7R7BV44-F1
#
_entry.id   AF-A0A7R7BV44-F1
#
_cell.length_a   1.000
_cell.length_b   1.000
_cell.length_c   1.000
_cell.angle_alpha   90.00
_cell.angle_beta   90.00
_cell.angle_gamma   90.00
#
_symmetry.space_group_name_H-M   'P 1'
#
loop_
_entity.id
_entity.type
_entity.pdbx_description
1 polymer ?
#
loop_
_entity_poly.entity_id
_entity_poly.type
_entity_poly.pdbx_seq_one_letter_code
_entity_poly.pdbx_strand_id
1 'polypeptide(L)'
;MTMWQDAGLNVKLTMLDVADWLRYLQKPFPAERGPNLLQMMHDNNKGDAAFTVPIFYRSSGSYSTLADPAFDKQIDEALAATGEARTNSFKAIFGKARNEVAADIPMFHMIGYTRVGTRLEWKPDITTNSEIPLANIAIKD
;
A
#
# COMPACT_ATOMS: atom_id res chain seq x y z
N MET A 1 8.87 13.45 -16.85
CA MET A 1 8.08 13.51 -18.10
C MET A 1 8.82 12.89 -19.27
N THR A 2 10.11 13.17 -19.45
CA THR A 2 10.95 12.63 -20.55
C THR A 2 10.86 11.11 -20.70
N MET A 3 11.04 10.36 -19.61
CA MET A 3 10.94 8.88 -19.64
C MET A 3 9.60 8.35 -20.17
N TRP A 4 8.48 9.00 -19.85
CA TRP A 4 7.17 8.56 -20.34
C TRP A 4 6.98 8.83 -21.84
N GLN A 5 7.50 9.96 -22.31
CA GLN A 5 7.47 10.32 -23.73
C GLN A 5 8.39 9.40 -24.55
N ASP A 6 9.56 9.03 -24.01
CA ASP A 6 10.47 8.06 -24.62
C ASP A 6 9.82 6.67 -24.76
N ALA A 7 8.91 6.32 -23.84
CA ALA A 7 8.08 5.13 -23.92
C ALA A 7 6.83 5.29 -24.83
N GLY A 8 6.66 6.43 -25.50
CA GLY A 8 5.53 6.73 -26.38
C GLY A 8 4.23 7.12 -25.66
N LEU A 9 4.28 7.41 -24.35
CA LEU A 9 3.11 7.79 -23.56
C LEU A 9 2.93 9.30 -23.52
N ASN A 10 1.71 9.76 -23.78
CA ASN A 10 1.29 11.14 -23.58
C ASN A 10 0.72 11.34 -22.17
N VAL A 11 1.59 11.60 -21.20
CA VAL A 11 1.22 11.75 -19.79
C VAL A 11 0.99 13.22 -19.44
N LYS A 12 -0.02 13.50 -18.61
CA LYS A 12 -0.24 14.81 -17.97
C LYS A 12 -0.12 14.63 -16.46
N LEU A 13 0.80 15.36 -15.83
CA LEU A 13 0.87 15.44 -14.37
C LEU A 13 -0.27 16.34 -13.86
N THR A 14 -1.08 15.82 -12.96
CA THR A 14 -2.16 16.57 -12.32
C THR A 14 -1.96 16.51 -10.81
N MET A 15 -1.76 17.67 -10.19
CA MET A 15 -1.72 17.80 -8.73
C MET A 15 -3.15 17.89 -8.21
N LEU A 16 -3.48 17.11 -7.19
CA LEU A 16 -4.79 17.07 -6.55
C LEU A 16 -4.65 17.42 -5.08
N ASP A 17 -5.69 18.02 -4.51
CA ASP A 17 -5.88 18.01 -3.07
C ASP A 17 -6.11 16.58 -2.57
N VAL A 18 -5.85 16.31 -1.29
CA VAL A 18 -6.00 14.98 -0.68
C VAL A 18 -7.44 14.44 -0.85
N ALA A 19 -8.46 15.28 -0.69
CA ALA A 19 -9.85 14.84 -0.82
C ALA A 19 -10.17 14.35 -2.24
N ASP A 20 -9.69 15.06 -3.26
CA ASP A 20 -9.86 14.64 -4.65
C ASP A 20 -8.99 13.44 -4.99
N TRP A 21 -7.75 13.40 -4.49
CA TRP A 21 -6.85 12.26 -4.68
C TRP A 21 -7.44 10.97 -4.10
N LEU A 22 -8.09 11.03 -2.93
CA LEU A 22 -8.74 9.87 -2.32
C LEU A 22 -9.85 9.27 -3.20
N ARG A 23 -10.55 10.09 -3.98
CA ARG A 23 -11.55 9.59 -4.93
C ARG A 23 -10.92 8.74 -6.03
N TYR A 24 -9.69 9.07 -6.45
CA TYR A 24 -8.96 8.27 -7.43
C TYR A 24 -8.32 7.02 -6.81
N LEU A 25 -8.01 7.06 -5.52
CA LEU A 25 -7.45 5.93 -4.79
C LEU A 25 -8.49 4.87 -4.42
N GLN A 26 -9.67 5.28 -3.95
CA GLN A 26 -10.63 4.39 -3.31
C GLN A 26 -11.86 4.15 -4.19
N LYS A 27 -12.37 2.92 -4.19
CA LYS A 27 -13.67 2.61 -4.79
C LYS A 27 -14.80 3.34 -4.05
N PRO A 28 -15.85 3.79 -4.75
CA PRO A 28 -16.01 3.73 -6.20
C PRO A 28 -15.16 4.79 -6.92
N PHE A 29 -14.50 4.37 -7.99
CA PHE A 29 -13.65 5.26 -8.77
C PHE A 29 -14.49 6.19 -9.68
N PRO A 30 -14.03 7.44 -9.95
CA PRO A 30 -14.69 8.35 -10.88
C PRO A 30 -14.79 7.73 -12.27
N ALA A 31 -15.97 7.82 -12.90
CA ALA A 31 -16.20 7.25 -14.23
C ALA A 31 -15.36 7.96 -15.31
N GLU A 32 -15.08 9.25 -15.10
CA GLU A 32 -14.32 10.14 -15.95
C GLU A 32 -12.79 9.97 -15.83
N ARG A 33 -12.29 9.11 -14.93
CA ARG A 33 -10.85 9.05 -14.59
C ARG A 33 -9.91 8.63 -15.73
N GLY A 34 -10.44 7.95 -16.75
CA GLY A 34 -9.67 7.35 -17.85
C GLY A 34 -8.51 6.46 -17.37
N PRO A 35 -7.59 6.07 -18.26
CA PRO A 35 -6.32 5.47 -17.86
C PRO A 35 -5.49 6.48 -17.06
N ASN A 36 -5.09 6.11 -15.86
CA ASN A 36 -4.28 6.96 -14.99
C ASN A 36 -3.27 6.14 -14.18
N LEU A 37 -2.24 6.83 -13.69
CA LEU A 37 -1.29 6.33 -12.72
C LEU A 37 -1.43 7.20 -11.47
N LEU A 38 -1.69 6.57 -10.33
CA LEU A 38 -1.82 7.25 -9.05
C LEU A 38 -0.61 6.94 -8.18
N GLN A 39 0.13 7.98 -7.79
CA GLN A 39 1.17 7.82 -6.78
C GLN A 39 0.52 7.73 -5.40
N MET A 40 0.84 6.68 -4.65
CA MET A 40 0.34 6.45 -3.29
C MET A 40 1.42 5.86 -2.39
N MET A 41 1.18 5.94 -1.08
CA MET A 41 2.01 5.27 -0.08
C MET A 41 1.26 4.05 0.47
N HIS A 42 1.99 2.96 0.62
CA HIS A 42 1.51 1.73 1.24
C HIS A 42 2.24 1.53 2.57
N ASP A 43 1.49 1.18 3.61
CA ASP A 43 2.01 0.80 4.92
C ASP A 43 1.43 -0.55 5.34
N ASN A 44 2.24 -1.37 6.01
CA ASN A 44 1.82 -2.61 6.64
C ASN A 44 2.53 -2.73 7.99
N ASN A 45 2.05 -1.93 8.95
CA ASN A 45 2.61 -1.82 10.28
C ASN A 45 2.57 -3.14 11.10
N LYS A 46 1.77 -4.13 10.69
CA LYS A 46 1.69 -5.45 11.34
C LYS A 46 2.61 -6.49 10.68
N GLY A 47 3.12 -6.24 9.48
CA GLY A 47 3.97 -7.15 8.73
C GLY A 47 3.26 -8.41 8.18
N ASP A 48 1.93 -8.48 8.24
CA ASP A 48 1.16 -9.62 7.71
C ASP A 48 0.50 -9.25 6.37
N ALA A 49 0.74 -10.06 5.34
CA ALA A 49 0.21 -9.86 4.00
C ALA A 49 -1.33 -9.80 3.94
N ALA A 50 -2.04 -10.38 4.90
CA ALA A 50 -3.50 -10.32 4.97
C ALA A 50 -4.06 -8.89 5.17
N PHE A 51 -3.24 -7.94 5.66
CA PHE A 51 -3.64 -6.54 5.70
C PHE A 51 -3.48 -5.81 4.36
N THR A 52 -2.61 -6.32 3.48
CA THR A 52 -2.32 -5.71 2.17
C THR A 52 -3.15 -6.33 1.06
N VAL A 53 -3.05 -7.66 0.91
CA VAL A 53 -3.53 -8.38 -0.27
C VAL A 53 -5.02 -8.17 -0.57
N PRO A 54 -5.94 -8.25 0.43
CA PRO A 54 -7.37 -8.10 0.14
C PRO A 54 -7.76 -6.67 -0.24
N ILE A 55 -7.06 -5.67 0.30
CA ILE A 55 -7.33 -4.25 0.03
C ILE A 55 -6.87 -3.87 -1.38
N PHE A 56 -5.71 -4.39 -1.79
CA PHE A 56 -5.02 -3.99 -3.02
C PHE A 56 -5.30 -4.89 -4.23
N TYR A 57 -5.54 -6.19 -4.03
CA TYR A 57 -5.58 -7.14 -5.15
C TYR A 57 -6.94 -7.83 -5.30
N ARG A 58 -7.69 -8.04 -4.22
CA ARG A 58 -9.05 -8.61 -4.33
C ARG A 58 -9.99 -7.61 -5.01
N SER A 59 -10.88 -8.05 -5.88
CA SER A 59 -11.79 -7.18 -6.63
C SER A 59 -12.72 -6.35 -5.73
N SER A 60 -13.02 -6.80 -4.51
CA SER A 60 -13.79 -6.01 -3.54
C SER A 60 -12.93 -5.04 -2.72
N GLY A 61 -11.61 -5.11 -2.85
CA GLY A 61 -10.67 -4.26 -2.13
C GLY A 61 -10.88 -2.79 -2.47
N SER A 62 -10.83 -1.92 -1.47
CA SER A 62 -11.07 -0.49 -1.64
C SER A 62 -10.06 0.14 -2.59
N TYR A 63 -8.82 -0.33 -2.63
CA TYR A 63 -7.75 0.24 -3.46
C TYR A 63 -7.48 -0.61 -4.71
N SER A 64 -8.15 -1.74 -4.87
CA SER A 64 -7.90 -2.67 -5.97
C SER A 64 -8.39 -2.09 -7.30
N THR A 65 -7.51 -2.08 -8.29
CA THR A 65 -7.87 -1.77 -9.68
C THR A 65 -8.26 -3.02 -10.48
N LEU A 66 -8.25 -4.19 -9.83
CA LEU A 66 -8.50 -5.49 -10.44
C LEU A 66 -9.97 -5.91 -10.35
N ALA A 67 -10.36 -6.79 -11.27
CA ALA A 67 -11.66 -7.46 -11.34
C ALA A 67 -11.47 -8.87 -11.93
N ASP A 68 -10.81 -9.75 -11.19
CA ASP A 68 -10.49 -11.13 -11.61
C ASP A 68 -11.03 -12.13 -10.57
N PRO A 69 -12.16 -12.82 -10.85
CA PRO A 69 -12.74 -13.81 -9.94
C PRO A 69 -11.81 -14.99 -9.63
N ALA A 70 -10.92 -15.37 -10.55
CA ALA A 70 -9.96 -16.45 -10.31
C ALA A 70 -8.87 -16.00 -9.34
N PHE A 71 -8.43 -14.74 -9.44
CA PHE A 71 -7.49 -14.17 -8.48
C PHE A 71 -8.13 -13.96 -7.11
N ASP A 72 -9.39 -13.52 -7.06
CA ASP A 72 -10.17 -13.41 -5.82
C ASP A 72 -10.23 -14.75 -5.07
N LYS A 73 -10.53 -15.82 -5.79
CA LYS A 73 -10.54 -17.18 -5.22
C LYS A 73 -9.19 -17.56 -4.63
N GLN A 74 -8.09 -17.29 -5.35
CA GLN A 74 -6.74 -17.56 -4.85
C GLN A 74 -6.43 -16.77 -3.57
N ILE A 75 -6.86 -15.51 -3.50
CA ILE A 75 -6.71 -14.66 -2.32
C ILE A 75 -7.52 -15.22 -1.15
N ASP A 76 -8.78 -15.60 -1.38
CA ASP A 76 -9.66 -16.15 -0.35
C ASP A 76 -9.10 -17.47 0.22
N GLU A 77 -8.55 -18.34 -0.63
CA GLU A 77 -7.87 -19.58 -0.22
C GLU A 77 -6.60 -19.28 0.61
N ALA A 78 -5.82 -18.28 0.22
CA ALA A 78 -4.63 -17.86 0.97
C ALA A 78 -4.98 -17.30 2.35
N LEU A 79 -6.07 -16.53 2.46
CA LEU A 79 -6.56 -15.99 3.73
C LEU A 79 -7.04 -17.09 4.69
N ALA A 80 -7.62 -18.18 4.15
CA ALA A 80 -8.08 -19.32 4.94
C ALA A 80 -6.95 -20.29 5.33
N ALA A 81 -5.82 -20.27 4.62
CA ALA A 81 -4.68 -21.14 4.89
C ALA A 81 -3.90 -20.73 6.15
N THR A 82 -3.06 -21.63 6.66
CA THR A 82 -2.17 -21.38 7.81
C THR A 82 -0.73 -21.86 7.53
N GLY A 83 0.22 -21.44 8.38
CA GLY A 83 1.60 -21.93 8.36
C GLY A 83 2.34 -21.71 7.03
N GLU A 84 3.09 -22.73 6.61
CA GLU A 84 3.89 -22.70 5.38
C GLU A 84 3.02 -22.60 4.12
N ALA A 85 1.87 -23.27 4.10
CA ALA A 85 0.93 -23.20 2.99
C ALA A 85 0.46 -21.75 2.75
N ARG A 86 0.09 -21.04 3.82
CA ARG A 86 -0.27 -19.61 3.76
C ARG A 86 0.87 -18.75 3.21
N THR A 87 2.10 -19.00 3.70
CA THR A 87 3.30 -18.29 3.25
C THR A 87 3.52 -18.46 1.74
N ASN A 88 3.42 -19.69 1.24
CA ASN A 88 3.62 -19.99 -0.17
C ASN A 88 2.50 -19.41 -1.03
N SER A 89 1.24 -19.45 -0.57
CA SER A 89 0.12 -18.83 -1.26
C SER A 89 0.28 -17.31 -1.40
N PHE A 90 0.70 -16.61 -0.34
CA PHE A 90 0.95 -15.16 -0.45
C PHE A 90 2.14 -14.83 -1.36
N LYS A 91 3.22 -15.62 -1.35
CA LYS A 91 4.32 -15.45 -2.30
C LYS A 91 3.84 -15.58 -3.75
N ALA A 92 2.98 -16.57 -4.04
CA ALA A 92 2.40 -16.74 -5.35
C ALA A 92 1.51 -15.55 -5.75
N ILE A 93 0.70 -15.04 -4.82
CA ILE A 93 -0.15 -13.86 -5.04
C ILE A 93 0.69 -12.62 -5.37
N PHE A 94 1.74 -12.32 -4.58
CA PHE A 94 2.63 -11.20 -4.88
C PHE A 94 3.38 -11.39 -6.21
N GLY A 95 3.78 -12.63 -6.52
CA GLY A 95 4.37 -12.98 -7.82
C GLY A 95 3.45 -12.66 -8.98
N LYS A 96 2.18 -13.10 -8.92
CA LYS A 96 1.16 -12.80 -9.93
C LYS A 96 0.89 -11.29 -10.02
N ALA A 97 0.70 -10.63 -8.87
CA ALA A 97 0.48 -9.18 -8.78
C ALA A 97 1.58 -8.37 -9.51
N ARG A 98 2.84 -8.78 -9.33
CA ARG A 98 4.01 -8.08 -9.88
C ARG A 98 4.32 -8.44 -11.33
N ASN A 99 4.21 -9.72 -11.71
CA ASN A 99 4.76 -10.25 -12.96
C ASN A 99 3.72 -10.45 -14.06
N GLU A 100 2.44 -10.62 -13.70
CA GLU A 100 1.38 -10.94 -14.67
C GLU A 100 0.40 -9.79 -14.84
N VAL A 101 0.00 -9.14 -13.74
CA VAL A 101 -1.01 -8.06 -13.79
C VAL A 101 -0.44 -6.66 -13.59
N ALA A 102 0.77 -6.53 -13.04
CA ALA A 102 1.43 -5.26 -12.73
C ALA A 102 0.52 -4.28 -11.96
N ALA A 103 -0.10 -4.76 -10.89
CA ALA A 103 -1.10 -4.01 -10.12
C ALA A 103 -0.52 -2.72 -9.48
N ASP A 104 0.75 -2.76 -9.11
CA ASP A 104 1.52 -1.63 -8.60
C ASP A 104 2.98 -1.69 -9.07
N ILE A 105 3.66 -0.54 -9.03
CA ILE A 105 5.07 -0.40 -9.38
C ILE A 105 5.78 0.17 -8.15
N PRO A 106 6.45 -0.66 -7.33
CA PRO A 106 7.20 -0.20 -6.17
C PRO A 106 8.34 0.73 -6.59
N MET A 107 8.38 1.94 -6.02
CA MET A 107 9.43 2.92 -6.29
C MET A 107 10.48 2.96 -5.18
N PHE A 108 10.03 3.06 -3.93
CA PHE A 108 10.91 3.25 -2.77
C PHE A 108 10.41 2.48 -1.56
N HIS A 109 11.34 2.04 -0.71
CA HIS A 109 11.03 1.63 0.65
C HIS A 109 11.20 2.85 1.56
N MET A 110 10.10 3.37 2.08
CA MET A 110 10.08 4.58 2.89
C MET A 110 10.53 4.27 4.32
N ILE A 111 11.39 5.11 4.89
CA ILE A 111 11.84 5.03 6.29
C ILE A 111 11.46 6.31 7.03
N GLY A 112 10.86 6.16 8.21
CA GLY A 112 10.50 7.28 9.07
C GLY A 112 11.64 7.66 10.01
N TYR A 113 11.91 8.96 10.12
CA TYR A 113 12.83 9.50 11.12
C TYR A 113 12.05 10.27 12.17
N THR A 114 12.23 9.91 13.43
CA THR A 114 11.63 10.64 14.56
C THR A 114 12.73 11.25 15.41
N ARG A 115 12.70 12.59 15.56
CA ARG A 115 13.62 13.31 16.43
C ARG A 115 13.04 13.41 17.83
N VAL A 116 13.77 12.90 18.82
CA VAL A 116 13.39 12.97 20.23
C VAL A 116 14.15 14.10 20.92
N GLY A 117 13.43 14.95 21.66
CA GLY A 117 14.04 16.01 22.47
C GLY A 117 14.94 15.43 23.57
N THR A 118 16.05 16.08 23.87
CA THR A 118 17.04 15.57 24.85
C THR A 118 16.48 15.40 26.25
N ARG A 119 15.42 16.15 26.60
CA ARG A 119 14.68 16.09 27.88
C ARG A 119 13.72 14.92 28.00
N LEU A 120 13.43 14.21 26.91
CA LEU A 120 12.45 13.11 26.92
C LEU A 120 13.14 11.77 27.12
N GLU A 121 12.62 10.97 28.03
CA GLU A 121 12.94 9.56 28.19
C GLU A 121 11.95 8.74 27.36
N TRP A 122 12.23 8.66 26.06
CA TRP A 122 11.46 7.87 25.12
C TRP A 122 12.31 7.55 23.90
N LYS A 123 12.08 6.41 23.26
CA LYS A 123 12.70 6.03 22.00
C LYS A 123 11.64 5.56 21.00
N PRO A 124 11.78 5.90 19.71
CA PRO A 124 10.96 5.34 18.66
C PRO A 124 11.08 3.82 18.62
N ASP A 125 9.99 3.17 18.24
CA ASP A 125 9.89 1.75 17.95
C ASP A 125 9.14 1.53 16.62
N ILE A 126 8.79 0.27 16.33
CA ILE A 126 8.11 -0.10 15.09
C ILE A 126 6.71 0.52 14.95
N THR A 127 6.04 0.90 16.04
CA THR A 127 4.69 1.48 15.98
C THR A 127 4.73 2.99 15.79
N THR A 128 5.90 3.63 15.98
CA THR A 128 6.07 5.08 15.96
C THR A 128 5.61 5.75 14.65
N ASN A 129 5.64 5.04 13.52
CA ASN A 129 5.13 5.56 12.25
C ASN A 129 3.60 5.68 12.20
N SER A 130 2.89 4.90 13.04
CA SER A 130 1.43 4.90 13.12
C SER A 130 0.90 5.67 14.34
N GLU A 131 1.63 5.63 15.45
CA GLU A 131 1.19 6.23 16.72
C GLU A 131 2.36 6.64 17.61
N ILE A 132 2.16 7.66 18.43
CA ILE A 132 3.11 8.04 19.49
C ILE A 132 2.41 7.82 20.84
N PRO A 133 2.81 6.81 21.62
CA PRO A 133 2.15 6.49 22.89
C PRO A 133 2.57 7.50 23.96
N LEU A 134 1.86 8.63 24.04
CA LEU A 134 2.16 9.72 24.98
C LEU A 134 2.27 9.26 26.43
N ALA A 135 1.47 8.27 26.84
CA ALA A 135 1.51 7.67 28.18
C ALA A 135 2.85 6.99 28.51
N ASN A 136 3.65 6.64 27.49
CA ASN A 136 4.96 6.01 27.65
C ASN A 136 6.11 7.02 27.56
N ILE A 137 5.83 8.33 27.50
CA ILE A 137 6.84 9.38 27.42
C ILE A 137 7.02 10.00 28.81
N ALA A 138 8.24 9.94 29.33
CA ALA A 138 8.63 10.65 30.55
C ALA A 138 9.59 11.81 30.26
N ILE A 139 9.72 12.72 31.23
CA ILE A 139 10.77 13.75 31.24
C ILE A 139 11.92 13.19 32.08
N LYS A 140 13.15 13.32 31.59
CA LYS A 140 14.35 12.97 32.36
C LYS A 140 14.51 13.90 33.57
N ASP A 141 15.00 13.34 34.66
CA ASP A 141 15.44 14.11 35.83
C ASP A 141 16.57 15.10 35.50
#